data_AF-A0A4P6AT39-F1
#
_entry.id   AF-A0A4P6AT39-F1
#
_cell.length_a   1.000
_cell.length_b   1.000
_cell.length_c   1.000
_cell.angle_alpha   90.00
_cell.angle_beta   90.00
_cell.angle_gamma   90.00
#
_symmetry.space_group_name_H-M   'P 1'
#
loop_
_entity.id
_entity.type
_entity.pdbx_description
1 polymer ?
#
loop_
_entity_poly.entity_id
_entity_poly.type
_entity_poly.pdbx_seq_one_letter_code
_entity_poly.pdbx_strand_id
1 'polypeptide(L)'
;MKNIGIIFLSILILVTSACTVTSPVVIPKIQNTESSVSKRTESVFVYLDNELTDEKYEIQQLMTVFQYDLGDYFKNAVHDSLIKRFTNVVQSESSLSSENFDLVVRPELLKFEAPVPPLVTMNTKTEITLKYHVTPRPPSLPFELVATGTYEILDEEDEQLYESLQGKDIYYYDFSSGIGLNIPAYSYEAGKDSFMAIHHALESLNEQLAQALKNN
;
A
#
# COMPACT_ATOMS: atom_id res chain seq x y z
N MET A 1 -11.11 -35.87 50.29
CA MET A 1 -11.75 -34.69 49.67
C MET A 1 -10.68 -33.61 49.46
N LYS A 2 -10.78 -32.86 48.35
CA LYS A 2 -9.99 -31.67 47.97
C LYS A 2 -8.74 -31.89 47.10
N ASN A 3 -8.99 -32.31 45.85
CA ASN A 3 -8.17 -31.96 44.67
C ASN A 3 -9.04 -31.25 43.61
N ILE A 4 -10.04 -30.49 44.05
CA ILE A 4 -11.02 -29.82 43.16
C ILE A 4 -10.60 -28.37 42.87
N GLY A 5 -9.69 -27.79 43.66
CA GLY A 5 -9.28 -26.38 43.52
C GLY A 5 -8.27 -26.09 42.40
N ILE A 6 -7.53 -27.10 41.92
CA ILE A 6 -6.48 -26.88 40.91
C ILE A 6 -7.04 -26.98 39.48
N ILE A 7 -8.03 -27.86 39.25
CA ILE A 7 -8.60 -28.08 37.92
C ILE A 7 -9.45 -26.88 37.47
N PHE A 8 -10.09 -26.17 38.41
CA PHE A 8 -10.89 -24.98 38.08
C PHE A 8 -10.05 -23.76 37.66
N LEU A 9 -8.79 -23.67 38.11
CA LEU A 9 -7.90 -22.58 37.73
C LEU A 9 -7.29 -22.79 36.33
N SER A 10 -7.08 -24.05 35.93
CA SER A 10 -6.59 -24.40 34.58
C SER A 10 -7.62 -24.19 33.48
N ILE A 11 -8.91 -24.34 33.80
CA ILE A 11 -10.01 -24.13 32.85
C ILE A 11 -10.30 -22.64 32.63
N LEU A 12 -10.06 -21.78 33.62
CA LEU A 12 -10.25 -20.33 33.48
C LEU A 12 -9.21 -19.68 32.55
N ILE A 13 -8.01 -20.26 32.42
CA ILE A 13 -6.94 -19.76 31.54
C ILE A 13 -7.16 -20.18 30.08
N LEU A 14 -7.93 -21.25 29.82
CA LEU A 14 -8.20 -21.71 28.45
C LEU A 14 -9.25 -20.87 27.69
N VAL A 15 -9.99 -19.97 28.37
CA VAL A 15 -11.05 -19.15 27.75
C VAL A 15 -10.59 -17.71 27.47
N THR A 16 -9.34 -17.36 27.79
CA THR A 16 -8.73 -16.09 27.36
C THR A 16 -7.93 -16.25 26.09
N SER A 17 -8.41 -17.04 25.12
CA SER A 17 -8.03 -16.84 23.73
C SER A 17 -8.40 -15.39 23.42
N ALA A 18 -7.42 -14.51 23.57
CA ALA A 18 -7.56 -13.07 23.48
C ALA A 18 -8.32 -12.78 22.20
N CYS A 19 -9.52 -12.19 22.35
CA CYS A 19 -10.21 -11.61 21.23
C CYS A 19 -9.32 -10.43 20.81
N THR A 20 -8.40 -10.67 19.88
CA THR A 20 -7.57 -9.62 19.29
C THR A 20 -8.49 -8.79 18.42
N VAL A 21 -8.49 -7.49 18.66
CA VAL A 21 -9.27 -6.57 17.83
C VAL A 21 -8.45 -6.32 16.58
N THR A 22 -9.02 -6.61 15.41
CA THR A 22 -8.43 -6.19 14.14
C THR A 22 -8.89 -4.78 13.83
N SER A 23 -7.94 -3.88 13.61
CA SER A 23 -8.17 -2.49 13.24
C SER A 23 -7.65 -2.26 11.81
N PRO A 24 -8.49 -1.84 10.85
CA PRO A 24 -8.00 -1.48 9.53
C PRO A 24 -7.12 -0.22 9.60
N VAL A 25 -6.07 -0.19 8.78
CA VAL A 25 -5.30 1.00 8.45
C VAL A 25 -5.64 1.37 7.00
N VAL A 26 -6.32 2.50 6.81
CA VAL A 26 -6.69 2.97 5.47
C VAL A 26 -5.61 3.91 4.97
N ILE A 27 -4.98 3.51 3.86
CA ILE A 27 -4.05 4.35 3.13
C ILE A 27 -4.88 5.36 2.30
N PRO A 28 -4.69 6.69 2.50
CA PRO A 28 -5.39 7.70 1.71
C PRO A 28 -5.14 7.52 0.21
N LYS A 29 -6.14 7.82 -0.63
CA LYS A 29 -5.96 7.76 -2.09
C LYS A 29 -5.26 9.02 -2.60
N ILE A 30 -4.50 8.86 -3.68
CA ILE A 30 -3.95 9.98 -4.44
C ILE A 30 -5.12 10.87 -4.87
N GLN A 31 -5.14 12.13 -4.43
CA GLN A 31 -5.98 13.12 -5.10
C GLN A 31 -5.30 13.44 -6.43
N ASN A 32 -6.05 13.34 -7.53
CA ASN A 32 -5.55 13.65 -8.86
C ASN A 32 -5.12 15.13 -8.91
N THR A 33 -3.84 15.37 -8.66
CA THR A 33 -3.18 16.61 -9.03
C THR A 33 -2.81 16.50 -10.50
N GLU A 34 -3.28 17.44 -11.32
CA GLU A 34 -2.86 17.52 -12.71
C GLU A 34 -1.33 17.70 -12.74
N SER A 35 -0.63 16.72 -13.33
CA SER A 35 0.81 16.84 -13.52
C SER A 35 1.08 17.84 -14.64
N SER A 36 1.98 18.79 -14.38
CA SER A 36 2.49 19.73 -15.38
C SER A 36 3.46 19.08 -16.37
N VAL A 37 3.81 17.80 -16.17
CA VAL A 37 4.74 17.06 -17.01
C VAL A 37 4.06 16.62 -18.31
N SER A 38 4.75 16.85 -19.43
CA SER A 38 4.31 16.36 -20.74
C SER A 38 4.16 14.83 -20.72
N LYS A 39 2.95 14.35 -20.98
CA LYS A 39 2.66 12.91 -21.02
C LYS A 39 3.21 12.26 -22.28
N ARG A 40 3.66 11.02 -22.17
CA ARG A 40 4.11 10.20 -23.31
C ARG A 40 2.92 9.50 -23.98
N THR A 41 3.06 9.20 -25.27
CA THR A 41 1.96 8.66 -26.11
C THR A 41 1.88 7.14 -26.13
N GLU A 42 2.90 6.45 -25.63
CA GLU A 42 2.95 5.00 -25.54
C GLU A 42 1.75 4.46 -24.75
N SER A 43 1.14 3.42 -25.29
CA SER A 43 0.05 2.69 -24.67
C SER A 43 0.59 1.69 -23.66
N VAL A 44 0.16 1.84 -22.40
CA VAL A 44 0.61 1.01 -21.29
C VAL A 44 -0.53 0.11 -20.82
N PHE A 45 -0.26 -1.17 -20.71
CA PHE A 45 -1.13 -2.13 -20.02
C PHE A 45 -0.53 -2.48 -18.66
N VAL A 46 -1.30 -2.25 -17.60
CA VAL A 46 -0.95 -2.65 -16.23
C VAL A 46 -1.61 -3.99 -15.95
N TYR A 47 -0.80 -5.02 -15.79
CA TYR A 47 -1.26 -6.35 -15.41
C TYR A 47 -1.16 -6.53 -13.90
N LEU A 48 -2.30 -6.56 -13.21
CA LEU A 48 -2.37 -6.78 -11.77
C LEU A 48 -2.63 -8.26 -11.52
N ASP A 49 -1.62 -9.03 -11.13
CA ASP A 49 -1.82 -10.43 -10.79
C ASP A 49 -2.44 -10.60 -9.39
N ASN A 50 -2.92 -11.81 -9.12
CA ASN A 50 -3.55 -12.12 -7.85
C ASN A 50 -2.59 -12.01 -6.66
N GLU A 51 -1.28 -12.19 -6.89
CA GLU A 51 -0.26 -12.06 -5.85
C GLU A 51 -0.24 -10.62 -5.31
N LEU A 52 -0.30 -9.62 -6.17
CA LEU A 52 -0.40 -8.23 -5.71
C LEU A 52 -1.80 -7.87 -5.20
N THR A 53 -2.87 -8.32 -5.85
CA THR A 53 -4.23 -7.87 -5.52
C THR A 53 -4.81 -8.47 -4.25
N ASP A 54 -4.29 -9.61 -3.79
CA ASP A 54 -4.72 -10.28 -2.56
C ASP A 54 -3.83 -9.93 -1.36
N GLU A 55 -2.81 -9.08 -1.57
CA GLU A 55 -1.78 -8.78 -0.58
C GLU A 55 -2.34 -8.01 0.62
N LYS A 56 -1.97 -8.48 1.81
CA LYS A 56 -2.30 -7.87 3.10
C LYS A 56 -1.08 -7.80 3.98
N TYR A 57 -0.95 -6.70 4.72
CA TYR A 57 0.07 -6.57 5.75
C TYR A 57 -0.57 -6.43 7.12
N GLU A 58 -0.07 -7.19 8.07
CA GLU A 58 -0.55 -7.17 9.45
C GLU A 58 0.61 -6.89 10.41
N ILE A 59 0.39 -5.95 11.33
CA ILE A 59 1.30 -5.68 12.43
C ILE A 59 0.55 -5.74 13.75
N GLN A 60 1.09 -6.52 14.69
CA GLN A 60 0.54 -6.61 16.03
C GLN A 60 1.20 -5.57 16.93
N GLN A 61 0.38 -4.74 17.57
CA GLN A 61 0.84 -3.80 18.58
C GLN A 61 -0.15 -3.78 19.75
N LEU A 62 0.36 -4.04 20.95
CA LEU A 62 -0.44 -4.30 22.15
C LEU A 62 -1.41 -5.48 21.92
N MET A 63 -2.72 -5.23 22.02
CA MET A 63 -3.80 -6.21 21.84
C MET A 63 -4.57 -6.02 20.53
N THR A 64 -4.04 -5.20 19.63
CA THR A 64 -4.66 -4.84 18.35
C THR A 64 -3.79 -5.35 17.20
N VAL A 65 -4.43 -5.95 16.20
CA VAL A 65 -3.81 -6.26 14.91
C VAL A 65 -4.17 -5.14 13.95
N PHE A 66 -3.19 -4.40 13.47
CA PHE A 66 -3.38 -3.38 12.45
C PHE A 66 -3.21 -4.03 11.08
N GLN A 67 -4.26 -4.00 10.27
CA GLN A 67 -4.30 -4.64 8.96
C GLN A 67 -4.35 -3.57 7.86
N TYR A 68 -3.44 -3.70 6.89
CA TYR A 68 -3.36 -2.90 5.69
C TYR A 68 -3.81 -3.79 4.52
N ASP A 69 -4.94 -3.46 3.90
CA ASP A 69 -5.40 -4.13 2.69
C ASP A 69 -4.68 -3.52 1.46
N LEU A 70 -3.42 -3.92 1.27
CA LEU A 70 -2.51 -3.35 0.27
C LEU A 70 -2.98 -3.61 -1.16
N GLY A 71 -3.51 -4.81 -1.43
CA GLY A 71 -4.00 -5.17 -2.75
C GLY A 71 -5.12 -4.24 -3.26
N ASP A 72 -6.10 -3.95 -2.41
CA ASP A 72 -7.18 -3.00 -2.73
C ASP A 72 -6.66 -1.58 -3.04
N TYR A 73 -5.58 -1.18 -2.35
CA TYR A 73 -4.93 0.10 -2.60
C TYR A 73 -4.16 0.11 -3.92
N PHE A 74 -3.34 -0.92 -4.19
CA PHE A 74 -2.51 -1.01 -5.39
C PHE A 74 -3.32 -1.09 -6.69
N LYS A 75 -4.54 -1.64 -6.65
CA LYS A 75 -5.49 -1.63 -7.78
C LYS A 75 -5.73 -0.25 -8.39
N ASN A 76 -5.57 0.82 -7.61
CA ASN A 76 -5.72 2.18 -8.13
C ASN A 76 -4.38 2.92 -8.16
N ALA A 77 -3.54 2.77 -7.13
CA ALA A 77 -2.33 3.56 -6.97
C ALA A 77 -1.34 3.44 -8.14
N VAL A 78 -1.12 2.22 -8.67
CA VAL A 78 -0.21 1.99 -9.80
C VAL A 78 -0.74 2.67 -11.07
N HIS A 79 -2.02 2.46 -11.36
CA HIS A 79 -2.68 3.06 -12.51
C HIS A 79 -2.67 4.60 -12.42
N ASP A 80 -3.09 5.15 -11.28
CA ASP A 80 -3.20 6.60 -11.06
C ASP A 80 -1.83 7.28 -11.12
N SER A 81 -0.78 6.58 -10.69
CA SER A 81 0.59 7.05 -10.84
C SER A 81 1.04 7.06 -12.32
N LEU A 82 0.76 5.99 -13.07
CA LEU A 82 1.16 5.89 -14.49
C LEU A 82 0.40 6.86 -15.41
N ILE A 83 -0.88 7.14 -15.18
CA ILE A 83 -1.64 8.11 -16.00
C ILE A 83 -1.14 9.54 -15.86
N LYS A 84 -0.33 9.86 -14.83
CA LYS A 84 0.37 11.14 -14.74
C LYS A 84 1.47 11.25 -15.79
N ARG A 85 2.03 10.13 -16.27
CA ARG A 85 3.16 10.10 -17.21
C ARG A 85 2.79 9.61 -18.61
N PHE A 86 1.71 8.84 -18.76
CA PHE A 86 1.27 8.27 -20.04
C PHE A 86 -0.16 8.69 -20.40
N THR A 87 -0.42 8.90 -21.69
CA THR A 87 -1.76 9.30 -22.15
C THR A 87 -2.77 8.15 -22.16
N ASN A 88 -2.31 6.91 -22.35
CA ASN A 88 -3.17 5.74 -22.44
C ASN A 88 -2.65 4.65 -21.51
N VAL A 89 -3.32 4.47 -20.37
CA VAL A 89 -3.06 3.40 -19.42
C VAL A 89 -4.34 2.59 -19.28
N VAL A 90 -4.24 1.29 -19.47
CA VAL A 90 -5.34 0.34 -19.25
C VAL A 90 -4.88 -0.65 -18.19
N GLN A 91 -5.76 -1.03 -17.28
CA GLN A 91 -5.44 -2.04 -16.26
C GLN A 91 -6.40 -3.23 -16.32
N SER A 92 -5.90 -4.42 -16.04
CA SER A 92 -6.73 -5.62 -15.87
C SER A 92 -6.04 -6.68 -15.01
N GLU A 93 -6.86 -7.48 -14.32
CA GLU A 93 -6.45 -8.71 -13.63
C GLU A 93 -6.29 -9.90 -14.60
N SER A 94 -6.79 -9.75 -15.83
CA SER A 94 -6.64 -10.75 -16.89
C SER A 94 -5.47 -10.41 -17.80
N SER A 95 -4.60 -11.39 -18.08
CA SER A 95 -3.53 -11.21 -19.05
C SER A 95 -4.13 -10.95 -20.43
N LEU A 96 -3.85 -9.77 -20.99
CA LEU A 96 -4.17 -9.43 -22.37
C LEU A 96 -2.95 -9.66 -23.26
N SER A 97 -3.18 -9.92 -24.55
CA SER A 97 -2.08 -10.02 -25.53
C SER A 97 -1.28 -8.72 -25.54
N SER A 98 0.04 -8.85 -25.36
CA SER A 98 1.01 -7.76 -25.43
C SER A 98 1.05 -7.05 -26.78
N GLU A 99 0.44 -7.64 -27.83
CA GLU A 99 0.42 -7.07 -29.18
C GLU A 99 -0.39 -5.78 -29.28
N ASN A 100 -1.35 -5.56 -28.37
CA ASN A 100 -2.24 -4.39 -28.39
C ASN A 100 -1.67 -3.16 -27.68
N PHE A 101 -0.56 -3.32 -26.96
CA PHE A 101 0.04 -2.28 -26.13
C PHE A 101 1.51 -2.11 -26.50
N ASP A 102 2.05 -0.92 -26.27
CA ASP A 102 3.48 -0.66 -26.49
C ASP A 102 4.31 -1.22 -25.32
N LEU A 103 3.70 -1.26 -24.13
CA LEU A 103 4.32 -1.67 -22.88
C LEU A 103 3.33 -2.45 -22.01
N VAL A 104 3.76 -3.58 -21.47
CA VAL A 104 3.08 -4.27 -20.38
C VAL A 104 3.90 -4.08 -19.11
N VAL A 105 3.27 -3.58 -18.05
CA VAL A 105 3.87 -3.39 -16.72
C VAL A 105 3.14 -4.30 -15.74
N ARG A 106 3.88 -5.23 -15.12
CA ARG A 106 3.38 -6.06 -14.02
C ARG A 106 4.08 -5.63 -12.72
N PRO A 107 3.38 -4.89 -11.83
CA PRO A 107 3.90 -4.55 -10.52
C PRO A 107 3.98 -5.76 -9.58
N GLU A 108 4.96 -5.75 -8.69
CA GLU A 108 5.17 -6.74 -7.63
C GLU A 108 5.59 -6.01 -6.35
N LEU A 109 5.02 -6.42 -5.21
CA LEU A 109 5.45 -5.95 -3.89
C LEU A 109 6.56 -6.87 -3.35
N LEU A 110 7.77 -6.33 -3.17
CA LEU A 110 8.88 -7.10 -2.62
C LEU A 110 8.99 -7.00 -1.10
N LYS A 111 8.67 -5.81 -0.55
CA LYS A 111 8.80 -5.51 0.87
C LYS A 111 7.80 -4.42 1.26
N PHE A 112 7.16 -4.59 2.41
CA PHE A 112 6.40 -3.54 3.07
C PHE A 112 6.62 -3.61 4.58
N GLU A 113 7.07 -2.50 5.15
CA GLU A 113 7.24 -2.32 6.59
C GLU A 113 6.55 -1.01 6.97
N ALA A 114 5.45 -1.08 7.72
CA ALA A 114 4.73 0.10 8.17
C ALA A 114 4.42 -0.06 9.67
N PRO A 115 5.31 0.44 10.56
CA PRO A 115 5.01 0.48 11.97
C PRO A 115 3.77 1.34 12.21
N VAL A 116 3.04 1.08 13.31
CA VAL A 116 2.03 2.02 13.81
C VAL A 116 2.65 2.86 14.91
N PRO A 117 2.54 4.20 14.88
CA PRO A 117 3.24 5.01 15.85
C PRO A 117 2.62 4.81 17.24
N PRO A 118 3.42 4.75 18.32
CA PRO A 118 2.90 4.62 19.67
C PRO A 118 2.16 5.89 20.13
N LEU A 119 2.39 7.03 19.46
CA LEU A 119 1.81 8.34 19.72
C LEU A 119 1.52 9.05 18.40
N VAL A 120 0.42 9.80 18.32
CA VAL A 120 -0.03 10.52 17.11
C VAL A 120 1.01 11.53 16.59
N THR A 121 1.91 12.01 17.45
CA THR A 121 2.93 13.02 17.09
C THR A 121 4.23 12.42 16.59
N MET A 122 4.30 11.10 16.37
CA MET A 122 5.52 10.41 15.93
C MET A 122 5.30 9.86 14.53
N ASN A 123 6.22 10.17 13.62
CA ASN A 123 6.26 9.49 12.33
C ASN A 123 6.93 8.13 12.51
N THR A 124 6.56 7.19 11.65
CA THR A 124 7.06 5.82 11.66
C THR A 124 8.07 5.62 10.54
N LYS A 125 9.01 4.69 10.73
CA LYS A 125 9.93 4.29 9.65
C LYS A 125 9.23 3.38 8.67
N THR A 126 8.28 3.93 7.93
CA THR A 126 7.58 3.21 6.88
C THR A 126 8.44 3.13 5.63
N GLU A 127 8.57 1.92 5.07
CA GLU A 127 9.36 1.60 3.90
C GLU A 127 8.60 0.62 3.02
N ILE A 128 8.69 0.81 1.71
CA ILE A 128 8.17 -0.11 0.72
C ILE A 128 9.16 -0.31 -0.42
N THR A 129 9.31 -1.54 -0.87
CA THR A 129 10.03 -1.87 -2.10
C THR A 129 9.08 -2.46 -3.13
N LEU A 130 8.97 -1.81 -4.28
CA LEU A 130 8.19 -2.24 -5.43
C LEU A 130 9.09 -2.62 -6.60
N LYS A 131 8.64 -3.57 -7.40
CA LYS A 131 9.27 -3.94 -8.66
C LYS A 131 8.27 -3.82 -9.81
N TYR A 132 8.72 -3.32 -10.95
CA TYR A 132 8.02 -3.46 -12.22
C TYR A 132 8.72 -4.48 -13.10
N HIS A 133 7.97 -5.51 -13.52
CA HIS A 133 8.33 -6.33 -14.67
C HIS A 133 7.80 -5.67 -15.92
N VAL A 134 8.70 -5.21 -16.79
CA VAL A 134 8.34 -4.46 -17.99
C VAL A 134 8.58 -5.31 -19.22
N THR A 135 7.51 -5.56 -19.98
CA THR A 135 7.57 -6.26 -21.28
C THR A 135 7.21 -5.26 -22.38
N PRO A 136 8.20 -4.65 -23.05
CA PRO A 136 7.94 -3.79 -24.20
C PRO A 136 7.52 -4.62 -25.42
N ARG A 137 6.90 -3.96 -26.40
CA ARG A 137 6.64 -4.58 -27.70
C ARG A 137 7.96 -5.01 -28.36
N PRO A 138 8.02 -6.19 -29.01
CA PRO A 138 9.17 -6.59 -29.80
C PRO A 138 9.57 -5.50 -30.83
N PRO A 139 10.87 -5.29 -31.10
CA PRO A 139 11.99 -6.19 -30.79
C PRO A 139 12.66 -5.96 -29.43
N SER A 140 12.20 -5.00 -28.64
CA SER A 140 12.81 -4.67 -27.35
C SER A 140 12.69 -5.83 -26.36
N LEU A 141 13.72 -6.03 -25.53
CA LEU A 141 13.75 -7.10 -24.54
C LEU A 141 13.06 -6.68 -23.23
N PRO A 142 12.42 -7.62 -22.51
CA PRO A 142 11.90 -7.37 -21.17
C PRO A 142 13.00 -6.94 -20.19
N PHE A 143 12.62 -6.13 -19.22
CA PHE A 143 13.51 -5.64 -18.16
C PHE A 143 12.76 -5.45 -16.84
N GLU A 144 13.51 -5.37 -15.74
CA GLU A 144 12.97 -5.13 -14.40
C GLU A 144 13.43 -3.77 -13.88
N LEU A 145 12.55 -3.08 -13.16
CA LEU A 145 12.85 -1.86 -12.41
C LEU A 145 12.50 -2.10 -10.95
N VAL A 146 13.31 -1.56 -10.04
CA VAL A 146 13.08 -1.68 -8.60
C VAL A 146 13.22 -0.31 -7.96
N ALA A 147 12.28 0.06 -7.10
CA ALA A 147 12.41 1.25 -6.27
C ALA A 147 12.02 0.96 -4.84
N THR A 148 12.68 1.66 -3.93
CA THR A 148 12.30 1.70 -2.52
C THR A 148 11.87 3.12 -2.19
N GLY A 149 10.71 3.25 -1.58
CA GLY A 149 10.19 4.51 -1.05
C GLY A 149 10.14 4.47 0.47
N THR A 150 10.35 5.63 1.08
CA THR A 150 10.24 5.85 2.52
C THR A 150 9.22 6.95 2.78
N TYR A 151 8.72 7.05 4.02
CA TYR A 151 7.79 8.12 4.39
C TYR A 151 8.41 9.54 4.40
N GLU A 152 9.74 9.65 4.29
CA GLU A 152 10.47 10.89 4.53
C GLU A 152 9.96 12.04 3.65
N ILE A 153 9.64 13.18 4.26
CA ILE A 153 9.26 14.41 3.54
C ILE A 153 10.54 15.04 3.00
N LEU A 154 10.74 15.01 1.68
CA LEU A 154 12.01 15.40 1.06
C LEU A 154 12.02 16.88 0.67
N ASP A 155 10.86 17.44 0.34
CA ASP A 155 10.71 18.82 -0.11
C ASP A 155 9.34 19.45 0.24
N GLU A 156 9.11 20.66 -0.24
CA GLU A 156 7.88 21.43 -0.01
C GLU A 156 6.66 20.84 -0.73
N GLU A 157 6.85 20.12 -1.84
CA GLU A 157 5.76 19.44 -2.56
C GLU A 157 5.29 18.23 -1.74
N ASP A 158 6.22 17.45 -1.18
CA ASP A 158 5.92 16.37 -0.25
C ASP A 158 5.20 16.87 1.00
N GLU A 159 5.63 18.00 1.57
CA GLU A 159 5.00 18.58 2.75
C GLU A 159 3.54 18.97 2.47
N GLN A 160 3.31 19.68 1.37
CA GLN A 160 1.95 20.05 0.93
C GLN A 160 1.09 18.82 0.64
N LEU A 161 1.67 17.80 0.00
CA LEU A 161 0.98 16.56 -0.28
C LEU A 161 0.60 15.85 1.02
N TYR A 162 1.55 15.69 1.95
CA TYR A 162 1.34 15.04 3.24
C TYR A 162 0.28 15.75 4.09
N GLU A 163 0.27 17.09 4.11
CA GLU A 163 -0.75 17.88 4.80
C GLU A 163 -2.13 17.80 4.12
N SER A 164 -2.17 17.62 2.80
CA SER A 164 -3.42 17.48 2.04
C SER A 164 -4.13 16.15 2.27
N LEU A 165 -3.40 15.13 2.71
CA LEU A 165 -4.00 13.85 3.09
C LEU A 165 -4.95 14.13 4.25
N GLN A 166 -6.24 13.96 4.00
CA GLN A 166 -7.28 14.11 5.00
C GLN A 166 -7.68 12.75 5.56
N GLY A 167 -7.76 12.68 6.88
CA GLY A 167 -8.27 11.54 7.58
C GLY A 167 -9.77 11.64 7.63
N LYS A 168 -10.45 10.59 7.17
CA LYS A 168 -11.76 10.31 7.71
C LYS A 168 -11.52 9.52 8.98
N ASP A 169 -11.96 10.03 10.12
CA ASP A 169 -12.02 9.24 11.35
C ASP A 169 -12.69 7.90 11.02
N ILE A 170 -11.94 6.80 11.14
CA ILE A 170 -12.48 5.48 10.86
C ILE A 170 -13.12 4.98 12.15
N TYR A 171 -14.41 5.20 12.28
CA TYR A 171 -15.20 4.55 13.32
C TYR A 171 -15.46 3.11 12.89
N TYR A 172 -14.80 2.14 13.54
CA TYR A 172 -15.14 0.73 13.37
C TYR A 172 -15.97 0.28 14.56
N TYR A 173 -17.23 -0.08 14.28
CA TYR A 173 -18.13 -0.65 15.28
C TYR A 173 -18.07 -2.17 15.16
N ASP A 174 -17.29 -2.81 16.02
CA ASP A 174 -17.33 -4.26 16.17
C ASP A 174 -18.48 -4.64 17.11
N PHE A 175 -19.55 -5.19 16.54
CA PHE A 175 -20.72 -5.68 17.28
C PHE A 175 -20.40 -6.83 18.25
N SER A 176 -19.29 -7.55 18.04
CA SER A 176 -18.96 -8.76 18.82
C SER A 176 -18.26 -8.45 20.16
N SER A 177 -17.59 -7.30 20.27
CA SER A 177 -16.88 -6.87 21.48
C SER A 177 -17.71 -5.96 22.39
N GLY A 178 -18.87 -5.47 21.94
CA GLY A 178 -19.77 -4.60 22.74
C GLY A 178 -19.17 -3.24 23.12
N ILE A 179 -17.98 -2.93 22.62
CA ILE A 179 -17.23 -1.70 22.88
C ILE A 179 -16.96 -1.08 21.51
N GLY A 180 -17.54 0.10 21.26
CA GLY A 180 -17.08 0.93 20.15
C GLY A 180 -15.63 1.31 20.42
N LEU A 181 -14.69 0.68 19.71
CA LEU A 181 -13.28 1.02 19.83
C LEU A 181 -13.02 2.24 18.97
N ASN A 182 -12.69 3.34 19.63
CA ASN A 182 -12.06 4.47 18.96
C ASN A 182 -10.72 3.95 18.40
N ILE A 183 -10.65 3.71 17.09
CA ILE A 183 -9.40 3.38 16.43
C ILE A 183 -8.52 4.62 16.59
N PRO A 184 -7.43 4.56 17.34
CA PRO A 184 -6.78 5.79 17.72
C PRO A 184 -6.11 6.48 16.52
N ALA A 185 -6.02 7.80 16.59
CA ALA A 185 -5.47 8.66 15.53
C ALA A 185 -4.08 8.25 14.99
N TYR A 186 -3.36 7.34 15.65
CA TYR A 186 -2.10 6.80 15.14
C TYR A 186 -2.25 5.87 13.92
N SER A 187 -3.39 5.18 13.71
CA SER A 187 -3.59 4.35 12.51
C SER A 187 -3.72 5.22 11.27
N TYR A 188 -4.28 6.42 11.44
CA TYR A 188 -4.38 7.41 10.41
C TYR A 188 -3.00 7.94 10.00
N GLU A 189 -2.15 8.31 10.97
CA GLU A 189 -0.77 8.73 10.68
C GLU A 189 0.03 7.61 10.00
N ALA A 190 -0.15 6.35 10.44
CA ALA A 190 0.47 5.20 9.77
C ALA A 190 -0.02 5.03 8.31
N GLY A 191 -1.29 5.35 8.03
CA GLY A 191 -1.84 5.39 6.68
C GLY A 191 -1.22 6.50 5.82
N LYS A 192 -0.97 7.69 6.38
CA LYS A 192 -0.28 8.79 5.69
C LYS A 192 1.19 8.46 5.42
N ASP A 193 1.91 7.93 6.40
CA ASP A 193 3.30 7.50 6.24
C ASP A 193 3.41 6.43 5.13
N SER A 194 2.48 5.48 5.12
CA SER A 194 2.38 4.45 4.08
C SER A 194 2.09 5.03 2.71
N PHE A 195 1.22 6.05 2.65
CA PHE A 195 0.97 6.77 1.40
C PHE A 195 2.25 7.39 0.85
N MET A 196 3.01 8.11 1.66
CA MET A 196 4.24 8.78 1.20
C MET A 196 5.28 7.76 0.72
N ALA A 197 5.49 6.68 1.47
CA ALA A 197 6.40 5.62 1.06
C ALA A 197 6.00 5.01 -0.29
N ILE A 198 4.70 4.72 -0.49
CA ILE A 198 4.20 4.19 -1.77
C ILE A 198 4.33 5.23 -2.87
N HIS A 199 4.03 6.49 -2.59
CA HIS A 199 4.14 7.59 -3.55
C HIS A 199 5.58 7.72 -4.08
N HIS A 200 6.58 7.77 -3.20
CA HIS A 200 7.99 7.86 -3.57
C HIS A 200 8.46 6.65 -4.39
N ALA A 201 8.06 5.44 -4.00
CA ALA A 201 8.41 4.23 -4.74
C ALA A 201 7.82 4.26 -6.17
N LEU A 202 6.56 4.66 -6.31
CA LEU A 202 5.88 4.73 -7.62
C LEU A 202 6.44 5.85 -8.51
N GLU A 203 6.69 7.05 -7.97
CA GLU A 203 7.32 8.13 -8.76
C GLU A 203 8.72 7.74 -9.22
N SER A 204 9.54 7.13 -8.34
CA SER A 204 10.86 6.63 -8.72
C SER A 204 10.79 5.57 -9.82
N LEU A 205 9.87 4.60 -9.72
CA LEU A 205 9.66 3.61 -10.78
C LEU A 205 9.23 4.24 -12.10
N ASN A 206 8.35 5.24 -12.06
CA ASN A 206 7.89 5.93 -13.26
C ASN A 206 9.01 6.73 -13.92
N GLU A 207 9.88 7.37 -13.14
CA GLU A 207 11.06 8.07 -13.65
C GLU A 207 12.06 7.10 -14.28
N GLN A 208 12.35 5.99 -13.60
CA GLN A 208 13.21 4.92 -14.14
C GLN A 208 12.64 4.37 -15.45
N LEU A 209 11.33 4.12 -15.51
CA LEU A 209 10.65 3.67 -16.72
C LEU A 209 10.77 4.70 -17.84
N ALA A 210 10.51 5.98 -17.55
CA ALA A 210 10.65 7.04 -18.54
C ALA A 210 12.09 7.16 -19.07
N GLN A 211 13.11 6.96 -18.23
CA GLN A 211 14.51 6.95 -18.65
C GLN A 211 14.86 5.72 -19.49
N ALA A 212 14.43 4.52 -19.08
CA ALA A 212 14.66 3.28 -19.82
C ALA A 212 14.07 3.34 -21.23
N LEU A 213 12.92 4.00 -21.39
CA LEU A 213 12.26 4.21 -22.69
C LEU A 213 12.84 5.35 -23.53
N LYS A 214 13.82 6.11 -23.03
CA LYS A 214 14.58 7.08 -23.84
C LYS A 214 15.87 6.48 -24.40
N ASN A 215 16.40 5.48 -23.72
CA ASN A 215 17.70 4.86 -24.02
C ASN A 215 17.57 3.59 -24.89
N ASN A 216 16.34 3.14 -25.17
CA ASN A 216 15.99 2.07 -26.10
C ASN A 216 15.30 2.65 -27.33
#